data_AF-A0A839H948-F1
#
_entry.id   AF-A0A839H948-F1
#
_cell.length_a   1.000
_cell.length_b   1.000
_cell.length_c   1.000
_cell.angle_alpha   90.00
_cell.angle_beta   90.00
_cell.angle_gamma   90.00
#
_symmetry.space_group_name_H-M   'P 1'
#
loop_
_entity.id
_entity.type
_entity.pdbx_description
1 polymer ?
#
loop_
_entity_poly.entity_id
_entity_poly.type
_entity_poly.pdbx_seq_one_letter_code
_entity_poly.pdbx_strand_id
1 'polypeptide(L)'
;MLLTMSCCAYSQPHYDLRDVRSYHPPNEPLGLFITSFQVADLNTNRVKDYKYRIYCPTKRVREITDNQWGKDRYLLDEDTTRFNGALIIAEVIVSICE
;
A
#
# COMPACT_ATOMS: atom_id res chain seq x y z
N MET A 1 38.52 4.26 -26.16
CA MET A 1 37.61 5.12 -25.39
C MET A 1 36.43 4.26 -24.95
N LEU A 2 36.36 3.87 -23.68
CA LEU A 2 35.22 3.14 -23.11
C LEU A 2 34.30 4.13 -22.42
N LEU A 3 33.07 4.25 -22.91
CA LEU A 3 32.00 4.98 -22.25
C LEU A 3 31.51 4.13 -21.08
N THR A 4 31.94 4.44 -19.86
CA THR A 4 31.28 3.92 -18.66
C THR A 4 29.94 4.64 -18.51
N MET A 5 28.87 4.02 -19.03
CA MET A 5 27.51 4.30 -18.61
C MET A 5 27.45 4.02 -17.10
N SER A 6 27.42 5.10 -16.31
CA SER A 6 27.08 5.03 -14.90
C SER A 6 25.61 4.64 -14.80
N CYS A 7 25.32 3.34 -14.68
CA CYS A 7 24.00 2.89 -14.29
C CYS A 7 23.74 3.43 -12.89
N CYS A 8 22.86 4.42 -12.77
CA CYS A 8 22.18 4.68 -11.51
C CYS A 8 21.47 3.38 -11.15
N ALA A 9 22.02 2.63 -10.19
CA ALA A 9 21.33 1.53 -9.57
C ALA A 9 20.09 2.14 -8.90
N TYR A 10 18.95 2.07 -9.58
CA TYR A 10 17.66 2.39 -8.99
C TYR A 10 17.38 1.26 -8.01
N SER A 11 17.89 1.37 -6.78
CA SER A 11 17.53 0.46 -5.70
C SER A 11 16.04 0.63 -5.51
N GLN A 12 15.24 -0.33 -6.01
CA GLN A 12 13.82 -0.34 -5.71
C GLN A 12 13.71 -0.34 -4.18
N PRO A 13 12.91 0.56 -3.60
CA PRO A 13 12.77 0.57 -2.16
C PRO A 13 12.25 -0.80 -1.72
N HIS A 14 13.01 -1.45 -0.84
CA HIS A 14 12.66 -2.75 -0.30
C HIS A 14 11.76 -2.50 0.91
N TYR A 15 10.49 -2.83 0.76
CA TYR A 15 9.51 -2.73 1.84
C TYR A 15 9.15 -4.12 2.34
N ASP A 16 8.81 -4.21 3.62
CA ASP A 16 8.29 -5.41 4.27
C ASP A 16 6.92 -5.10 4.90
N LEU A 17 5.91 -5.89 4.54
CA LEU A 17 4.53 -5.73 4.96
C LEU A 17 4.26 -6.58 6.21
N ARG A 18 3.72 -5.96 7.26
CA ARG A 18 3.51 -6.60 8.57
C ARG A 18 2.15 -6.28 9.15
N ASP A 19 1.72 -7.15 10.07
CA ASP A 19 0.58 -6.91 10.97
C ASP A 19 -0.71 -6.48 10.23
N VAL A 20 -0.98 -7.07 9.07
CA VAL A 20 -2.19 -6.79 8.30
C VAL A 20 -3.42 -7.25 9.07
N ARG A 21 -4.29 -6.30 9.41
CA ARG A 21 -5.55 -6.54 10.12
C ARG A 21 -6.67 -5.83 9.38
N SER A 22 -7.75 -6.54 9.11
CA SER A 22 -8.90 -6.01 8.39
C SER A 22 -10.20 -6.34 9.10
N TYR A 23 -11.18 -5.45 9.00
CA TYR A 23 -12.54 -5.74 9.42
C TYR A 23 -13.56 -5.10 8.46
N HIS A 24 -14.73 -5.71 8.35
CA HIS A 24 -15.87 -5.15 7.62
C HIS A 24 -16.69 -4.27 8.58
N PRO A 25 -16.87 -2.96 8.32
CA PRO A 25 -17.65 -2.10 9.20
C PRO A 25 -19.15 -2.44 9.16
N PRO A 26 -19.88 -2.26 10.28
CA PRO A 26 -21.33 -2.40 10.28
C PRO A 26 -21.98 -1.43 9.30
N ASN A 27 -23.01 -1.88 8.58
CA ASN A 27 -23.80 -1.09 7.64
C ASN A 27 -23.07 -0.58 6.39
N GLU A 28 -21.89 -1.11 6.07
CA GLU A 28 -21.20 -0.81 4.82
C GLU A 28 -21.52 -1.87 3.73
N PRO A 29 -21.35 -1.55 2.44
CA PRO A 29 -21.51 -2.53 1.36
C PRO A 29 -20.57 -3.73 1.52
N LEU A 30 -21.06 -4.93 1.16
CA LEU A 30 -20.22 -6.15 1.14
C LEU A 30 -18.97 -5.95 0.28
N GLY A 31 -17.86 -6.53 0.72
CA GLY A 31 -16.55 -6.38 0.07
C GLY A 31 -15.83 -5.08 0.42
N LEU A 32 -16.37 -4.28 1.33
CA LEU A 32 -15.70 -3.10 1.89
C LEU A 32 -15.04 -3.40 3.23
N PHE A 33 -13.76 -3.07 3.35
CA PHE A 33 -12.97 -3.32 4.54
C PHE A 33 -12.25 -2.07 5.01
N ILE A 34 -12.08 -1.95 6.32
CA ILE A 34 -11.11 -1.05 6.94
C ILE A 34 -9.93 -1.90 7.38
N THR A 35 -8.76 -1.51 6.90
CA THR A 35 -7.53 -2.29 7.02
C THR A 35 -6.46 -1.43 7.66
N SER A 36 -5.75 -1.99 8.64
CA SER A 36 -4.53 -1.41 9.20
C SER A 36 -3.37 -2.37 8.98
N PHE A 37 -2.19 -1.84 8.68
CA PHE A 37 -0.97 -2.63 8.50
C PHE A 37 0.27 -1.77 8.74
N GLN A 38 1.42 -2.42 8.88
CA GLN A 38 2.72 -1.77 9.01
C GLN A 38 3.55 -2.01 7.76
N VAL A 39 4.30 -0.99 7.37
CA VAL A 39 5.31 -1.10 6.30
C VAL A 39 6.65 -0.70 6.88
N ALA A 40 7.61 -1.62 6.84
CA ALA A 40 9.00 -1.36 7.18
C ALA A 40 9.79 -1.06 5.91
N ASP A 41 10.44 0.10 5.85
CA ASP A 41 11.44 0.41 4.82
C ASP A 41 12.78 -0.23 5.23
N LEU A 42 13.19 -1.26 4.50
CA LEU A 42 14.40 -2.03 4.80
C LEU A 42 15.70 -1.25 4.53
N ASN A 43 15.64 -0.14 3.77
CA ASN A 43 16.79 0.73 3.57
C ASN A 43 17.02 1.66 4.77
N THR A 44 15.94 2.13 5.40
CA THR A 44 16.01 3.10 6.51
C THR A 44 15.71 2.49 7.88
N ASN A 45 15.29 1.22 7.93
CA ASN A 45 14.73 0.54 9.10
C ASN A 45 13.59 1.31 9.79
N ARG A 46 12.90 2.19 9.06
CA ARG A 46 11.75 2.93 9.57
C ARG A 46 10.50 2.11 9.34
N VAL A 47 9.70 1.96 10.39
CA VAL A 47 8.39 1.33 10.33
C VAL A 47 7.33 2.43 10.40
N LYS A 48 6.32 2.33 9.53
CA LYS A 48 5.19 3.25 9.52
C LYS A 48 3.88 2.47 9.47
N ASP A 49 2.93 2.89 10.31
CA ASP A 49 1.57 2.38 10.30
C ASP A 49 0.74 3.05 9.20
N TYR A 50 -0.10 2.25 8.58
CA TYR A 50 -1.03 2.67 7.54
C TYR A 50 -2.43 2.16 7.86
N LYS A 51 -3.43 2.96 7.46
CA LYS A 51 -4.84 2.61 7.57
C LYS A 51 -5.56 2.96 6.29
N TYR A 52 -6.37 2.05 5.77
CA TYR A 52 -7.04 2.17 4.48
C TYR A 52 -8.49 1.71 4.56
N ARG A 53 -9.33 2.30 3.71
CA ARG A 53 -10.58 1.70 3.25
C ARG A 53 -10.36 1.07 1.90
N ILE A 54 -10.67 -0.22 1.80
CA ILE A 54 -10.46 -1.05 0.62
C ILE A 54 -11.82 -1.54 0.16
N TYR A 55 -12.10 -1.39 -1.14
CA TYR A 55 -13.30 -1.94 -1.75
C TYR A 55 -12.91 -3.02 -2.76
N CYS A 56 -12.96 -4.28 -2.32
CA CYS A 56 -12.51 -5.46 -3.08
C CYS A 56 -13.12 -5.58 -4.49
N PRO A 57 -14.44 -5.38 -4.71
CA PRO A 57 -15.06 -5.55 -6.02
C PRO A 57 -14.47 -4.67 -7.14
N THR A 58 -13.94 -3.49 -6.79
CA THR A 58 -13.35 -2.56 -7.76
C THR A 58 -11.85 -2.36 -7.55
N LYS A 59 -11.29 -3.01 -6.53
CA LYS A 59 -9.90 -2.85 -6.06
C LYS A 59 -9.49 -1.37 -5.89
N ARG A 60 -10.44 -0.57 -5.38
CA ARG A 60 -10.22 0.84 -5.04
C ARG A 60 -9.85 0.99 -3.58
N VAL A 61 -8.98 1.95 -3.31
CA VAL A 61 -8.44 2.20 -1.98
C VAL A 61 -8.49 3.67 -1.63
N ARG A 62 -8.58 3.95 -0.33
CA ARG A 62 -8.49 5.28 0.23
C ARG A 62 -7.76 5.23 1.56
N GLU A 63 -6.62 5.92 1.67
CA GLU A 63 -5.93 6.05 2.96
C GLU A 63 -6.82 6.79 3.98
N ILE A 64 -6.67 6.43 5.25
CA ILE A 64 -7.27 7.08 6.40
C ILE A 64 -6.12 7.61 7.27
N THR A 65 -5.97 8.93 7.33
CA THR A 65 -4.96 9.60 8.16
C THR A 65 -5.64 10.61 9.06
N ASP A 66 -5.36 10.58 10.37
CA ASP A 66 -5.98 11.49 11.36
C ASP A 66 -7.52 11.55 11.26
N ASN A 67 -8.15 10.40 11.04
CA ASN A 67 -9.60 10.24 10.79
C ASN A 67 -10.14 10.97 9.56
N GLN A 68 -9.27 11.46 8.68
CA GLN A 68 -9.62 12.04 7.40
C GLN A 68 -9.44 11.04 6.28
N TRP A 69 -10.37 11.13 5.33
CA TRP A 69 -10.45 10.30 4.15
C TRP A 69 -9.54 10.89 3.06
N GLY A 70 -8.53 10.14 2.65
CA GLY A 70 -7.64 10.51 1.55
C GLY A 70 -8.35 10.51 0.18
N LYS A 71 -7.56 10.66 -0.89
CA LYS A 71 -8.08 10.53 -2.26
C LYS A 71 -8.40 9.08 -2.57
N ASP A 72 -9.53 8.85 -3.23
CA ASP A 72 -9.91 7.54 -3.75
C ASP A 72 -9.13 7.24 -5.04
N ARG A 73 -8.47 6.07 -5.08
CA ARG A 73 -7.54 5.66 -6.14
C ARG A 73 -7.65 4.18 -6.44
N TYR A 74 -7.18 3.76 -7.61
CA TYR A 74 -6.91 2.36 -7.86
C TYR A 74 -5.64 1.92 -7.11
N LEU A 75 -5.56 0.64 -6.78
CA LEU A 75 -4.46 0.08 -5.98
C LEU A 75 -3.07 0.38 -6.57
N LEU A 76 -2.88 0.20 -7.88
CA LEU A 76 -1.57 0.37 -8.53
C LEU A 76 -1.16 1.85 -8.58
N ASP A 77 -2.14 2.75 -8.68
CA ASP A 77 -1.88 4.19 -8.61
C ASP A 77 -1.43 4.58 -7.20
N GLU A 78 -2.01 3.95 -6.16
CA GLU A 78 -1.62 4.18 -4.77
C GLU A 78 -0.22 3.62 -4.48
N ASP A 79 0.08 2.41 -4.96
CA ASP A 79 1.42 1.81 -4.88
C ASP A 79 2.48 2.67 -5.56
N THR A 80 2.16 3.17 -6.75
CA THR A 80 3.05 4.11 -7.47
C THR A 80 3.23 5.42 -6.70
N THR A 81 2.15 5.97 -6.14
CA THR A 81 2.16 7.27 -5.46
C THR A 81 2.87 7.23 -4.11
N ARG A 82 2.71 6.16 -3.33
CA ARG A 82 3.18 6.11 -1.93
C ARG A 82 4.36 5.20 -1.69
N PHE A 83 4.46 4.13 -2.47
CA PHE A 83 5.46 3.09 -2.28
C PHE A 83 6.40 3.01 -3.49
N ASN A 84 6.47 4.08 -4.29
CA ASN A 84 7.34 4.19 -5.46
C ASN A 84 7.24 2.98 -6.42
N GLY A 85 6.02 2.46 -6.58
CA GLY A 85 5.71 1.32 -7.45
C GLY A 85 5.90 -0.05 -6.80
N ALA A 86 6.33 -0.15 -5.54
CA ALA A 86 6.30 -1.40 -4.80
C ALA A 86 4.85 -1.84 -4.52
N LEU A 87 4.56 -3.12 -4.71
CA LEU A 87 3.21 -3.71 -4.73
C LEU A 87 2.60 -3.94 -3.34
N ILE A 88 2.69 -2.96 -2.45
CA ILE A 88 2.31 -3.11 -1.03
C ILE A 88 0.79 -3.16 -0.87
N ILE A 89 0.06 -2.21 -1.44
CA ILE A 89 -1.40 -2.20 -1.43
C ILE A 89 -1.95 -3.38 -2.21
N ALA A 90 -1.31 -3.76 -3.33
CA ALA A 90 -1.68 -4.97 -4.05
C ALA A 90 -1.59 -6.22 -3.16
N GLU A 91 -0.50 -6.40 -2.43
CA GLU A 91 -0.31 -7.54 -1.51
C GLU A 91 -1.34 -7.52 -0.37
N VAL A 92 -1.61 -6.35 0.20
CA VAL A 92 -2.69 -6.16 1.19
C VAL A 92 -4.05 -6.57 0.63
N ILE A 93 -4.37 -6.17 -0.60
CA ILE A 93 -5.64 -6.51 -1.25
C ILE A 93 -5.75 -8.02 -1.46
N VAL A 94 -4.70 -8.68 -1.95
CA VAL A 94 -4.70 -10.15 -2.11
C VAL A 94 -4.96 -10.82 -0.76
N SER A 95 -4.31 -10.37 0.32
CA SER A 95 -4.51 -10.94 1.66
C SER A 95 -5.93 -10.78 2.24
N ILE A 96 -6.75 -9.87 1.71
CA ILE A 96 -8.06 -9.52 2.29
C ILE A 96 -9.21 -9.94 1.38
N CYS A 97 -9.00 -9.85 0.07
CA CYS A 97 -10.03 -9.99 -0.94
C CYS A 97 -10.01 -11.35 -1.65
N GLU A 98 -8.93 -12.13 -1.52
CA GLU A 98 -8.70 -13.44 -2.15
C GLU A 98 -8.42 -14.53 -1.10
#